data_AF-A0A954XC40-F1
#
_entry.id   AF-A0A954XC40-F1
#
_cell.length_a   1.000
_cell.length_b   1.000
_cell.length_c   1.000
_cell.angle_alpha   90.00
_cell.angle_beta   90.00
_cell.angle_gamma   90.00
#
_symmetry.space_group_name_H-M   'P 1'
#
loop_
_entity.id
_entity.type
_entity.pdbx_description
1 polymer ?
#
loop_
_entity_poly.entity_id
_entity_poly.type
_entity_poly.pdbx_seq_one_letter_code
_entity_poly.pdbx_strand_id
1 'polypeptide(L)'
;LQQQYGNRLTLANFRLSTSEAPPAELQPPQPSPEVRRLRDAVAAVQQKLNAFQSELAQLPIFRELAEGRRRETKIHVRGNFMEPGEVVQPAVLSQFHALPEGASADRLAVARWLVCDENPLTPRVWANRIWSRLFGLGIVETEEDFGALGSMPSNAALLDWLAAEFRDHGWSNKKLLKAIVMSDTYRQASELTPELVEADPRNEHLSRGARFRLSAEIVRDQALAVSGLLSPKMGGPAVMPPQPAGLWRSTYNGRSWIDAEGEDRFRRGLYTYLKRTTPYPSMTTFDGGSGEVCLVRRIRTNTPLQALVTLNDPVFLEAAAALASRMTTEADDARARAERGLRLALIRPAREGEVEPLLRLQADAAKAFSADAEKAAALIEASRGKAGELTSAEFAAWIVTANAILNLDELLTRN
;
A
#
# COMPACT_ATOMS: atom_id res chain seq x y z
N LEU A 1 -34.85 -34.79 52.49
CA LEU A 1 -34.77 -36.01 51.64
C LEU A 1 -33.87 -35.69 50.45
N GLN A 2 -32.69 -36.30 50.39
CA GLN A 2 -31.78 -36.16 49.25
C GLN A 2 -32.29 -36.99 48.07
N GLN A 3 -32.25 -36.42 46.87
CA GLN A 3 -32.12 -37.22 45.67
C GLN A 3 -31.30 -36.45 44.62
N GLN A 4 -30.05 -36.89 44.45
CA GLN A 4 -29.22 -36.53 43.31
C GLN A 4 -29.60 -37.45 42.15
N TYR A 5 -29.99 -36.86 41.02
CA TYR A 5 -30.12 -37.55 39.74
C TYR A 5 -29.71 -36.59 38.61
N GLY A 6 -28.80 -37.06 37.76
CA GLY A 6 -28.60 -36.53 36.41
C GLY A 6 -27.62 -35.38 36.27
N ASN A 7 -26.80 -35.50 35.23
CA ASN A 7 -25.85 -34.51 34.67
C ASN A 7 -26.24 -33.05 34.92
N ARG A 8 -25.24 -32.21 35.20
CA ARG A 8 -25.26 -30.74 35.34
C ARG A 8 -25.86 -30.00 34.12
N LEU A 9 -27.12 -30.27 33.80
CA LEU A 9 -27.94 -29.54 32.88
C LEU A 9 -28.86 -28.69 33.75
N THR A 10 -28.46 -27.44 33.96
CA THR A 10 -29.36 -26.41 34.47
C THR A 10 -30.45 -26.21 33.42
N LEU A 11 -31.56 -26.93 33.55
CA LEU A 11 -32.82 -26.52 32.90
C LEU A 11 -33.12 -25.11 33.44
N ALA A 12 -33.26 -24.14 32.54
CA ALA A 12 -33.23 -22.70 32.77
C ALA A 12 -33.98 -22.20 34.03
N ASN A 13 -33.55 -21.04 34.57
CA ASN A 13 -34.17 -20.32 35.71
C ASN A 13 -35.72 -20.39 35.73
N PHE A 14 -36.30 -21.39 36.40
CA PHE A 14 -37.74 -21.47 36.61
C PHE A 14 -38.09 -20.92 38.00
N ARG A 15 -39.16 -20.12 38.06
CA ARG A 15 -39.76 -19.66 39.31
C ARG A 15 -41.00 -20.48 39.57
N LEU A 16 -40.94 -21.38 40.55
CA LEU A 16 -42.12 -22.06 41.06
C LEU A 16 -42.96 -21.06 41.85
N SER A 17 -44.23 -20.94 41.49
CA SER A 17 -45.21 -20.06 42.15
C SER A 17 -46.47 -20.89 42.39
N THR A 18 -46.98 -20.89 43.61
CA THR A 18 -48.23 -21.57 43.96
C THR A 18 -49.39 -20.57 43.87
N SER A 19 -50.50 -20.97 43.27
CA SER A 19 -51.73 -20.17 43.18
C SER A 19 -52.92 -21.02 43.63
N GLU A 20 -53.87 -20.42 44.33
CA GLU A 20 -55.13 -21.05 44.71
C GLU A 20 -56.19 -20.96 43.59
N ALA A 21 -55.89 -20.25 42.50
CA ALA A 21 -56.79 -20.10 41.36
C ALA A 21 -56.91 -21.40 40.52
N PRO A 22 -58.08 -21.69 39.92
CA PRO A 22 -58.26 -22.84 39.03
C PRO A 22 -57.25 -22.79 37.86
N PRO A 23 -56.71 -23.94 37.40
CA PRO A 23 -55.74 -23.97 36.31
C PRO A 23 -56.19 -23.28 35.02
N ALA A 24 -57.50 -23.27 34.75
CA ALA A 24 -58.09 -22.62 33.58
C ALA A 24 -58.02 -21.08 33.61
N GLU A 25 -57.80 -20.48 34.77
CA GLU A 25 -57.72 -19.02 34.97
C GLU A 25 -56.28 -18.50 35.09
N LEU A 26 -55.30 -19.41 35.14
CA LEU A 26 -53.88 -19.05 35.21
C LEU A 26 -53.43 -18.48 33.86
N GLN A 27 -53.15 -17.18 33.83
CA GLN A 27 -52.46 -16.55 32.71
C GLN A 27 -50.96 -16.52 32.97
N PRO A 28 -50.11 -16.74 31.95
CA PRO A 28 -48.68 -16.57 32.09
C PRO A 28 -48.39 -15.12 32.54
N PRO A 29 -47.47 -14.92 33.50
CA PRO A 29 -47.18 -13.59 34.03
C PRO A 29 -46.73 -12.68 32.89
N GLN A 30 -47.53 -11.65 32.64
CA GLN A 30 -47.18 -10.62 31.69
C GLN A 30 -46.04 -9.78 32.27
N PRO A 31 -44.97 -9.48 31.50
CA PRO A 31 -43.92 -8.61 31.99
C PRO A 31 -44.52 -7.26 32.36
N SER A 32 -44.16 -6.74 33.54
CA SER A 32 -44.61 -5.43 34.00
C SER A 32 -44.24 -4.34 32.98
N PRO A 33 -44.93 -3.18 32.98
CA PRO A 33 -44.57 -2.06 32.11
C PRO A 33 -43.08 -1.68 32.21
N GLU A 34 -42.51 -1.76 33.41
CA GLU A 34 -41.09 -1.55 33.66
C GLU A 34 -40.19 -2.60 32.99
N VAL A 35 -40.54 -3.90 33.10
CA VAL A 35 -39.80 -4.98 32.44
C VAL A 35 -39.88 -4.87 30.92
N ARG A 36 -41.02 -4.47 30.35
CA ARG A 36 -41.17 -4.23 28.91
C ARG A 36 -40.27 -3.08 28.45
N ARG A 37 -40.32 -1.93 29.16
CA ARG A 37 -39.46 -0.77 28.89
C ARG A 37 -37.97 -1.13 28.94
N LEU A 38 -37.54 -1.91 29.94
CA LEU A 38 -36.15 -2.35 30.05
C LEU A 38 -35.75 -3.31 28.92
N ARG A 39 -36.63 -4.24 28.52
CA ARG A 39 -36.38 -5.14 27.38
C ARG A 39 -36.24 -4.37 26.06
N ASP A 40 -37.12 -3.41 25.81
CA ASP A 40 -37.06 -2.58 24.61
C ASP A 40 -35.78 -1.74 24.58
N ALA A 41 -35.38 -1.20 25.75
CA ALA A 41 -34.11 -0.48 25.88
C ALA A 41 -32.89 -1.38 25.60
N VAL A 42 -32.87 -2.61 26.14
CA VAL A 42 -31.80 -3.59 25.87
C VAL A 42 -31.78 -3.98 24.39
N ALA A 43 -32.93 -4.23 23.78
CA ALA A 43 -33.03 -4.57 22.36
C ALA A 43 -32.52 -3.43 21.47
N ALA A 44 -32.87 -2.18 21.77
CA ALA A 44 -32.40 -1.01 21.05
C ALA A 44 -30.87 -0.83 21.19
N VAL A 45 -30.32 -1.03 22.39
CA VAL A 45 -28.87 -0.98 22.61
C VAL A 45 -28.16 -2.13 21.89
N GLN A 46 -28.73 -3.34 21.91
CA GLN A 46 -28.17 -4.48 21.20
C GLN A 46 -28.18 -4.27 19.68
N GLN A 47 -29.24 -3.67 19.14
CA GLN A 47 -29.31 -3.30 17.72
C GLN A 47 -28.23 -2.28 17.35
N LYS A 48 -28.04 -1.25 18.18
CA LYS A 48 -26.95 -0.27 18.01
C LYS A 48 -25.57 -0.92 18.09
N LEU A 49 -25.36 -1.83 19.04
CA LEU A 49 -24.10 -2.56 19.18
C LEU A 49 -23.83 -3.44 17.96
N ASN A 50 -24.83 -4.18 17.47
CA ASN A 50 -24.68 -5.02 16.30
C ASN A 50 -24.40 -4.20 15.03
N ALA A 51 -25.08 -3.05 14.86
CA ALA A 51 -24.79 -2.12 13.77
C ALA A 51 -23.35 -1.61 13.83
N PHE A 52 -22.91 -1.12 14.99
CA PHE A 52 -21.53 -0.69 15.20
C PHE A 52 -20.51 -1.81 14.96
N GLN A 53 -20.76 -3.01 15.48
CA GLN A 53 -19.89 -4.17 15.26
C GLN A 53 -19.82 -4.61 13.80
N SER A 54 -20.89 -4.40 13.03
CA SER A 54 -20.92 -4.68 11.59
C SER A 54 -20.10 -3.67 10.78
N GLU A 55 -19.91 -2.45 11.29
CA GLU A 55 -19.04 -1.43 10.70
C GLU A 55 -17.56 -1.67 11.04
N LEU A 56 -17.26 -2.38 12.13
CA LEU A 56 -15.89 -2.73 12.50
C LEU A 56 -15.35 -3.82 11.57
N ALA A 57 -14.18 -3.53 10.98
CA ALA A 57 -13.43 -4.53 10.25
C ALA A 57 -13.04 -5.69 11.17
N GLN A 58 -13.66 -6.86 10.97
CA GLN A 58 -13.29 -8.08 11.68
C GLN A 58 -12.02 -8.67 11.08
N LEU A 59 -10.93 -8.64 11.85
CA LEU A 59 -9.67 -9.26 11.47
C LEU A 59 -9.60 -10.67 12.07
N PRO A 60 -9.46 -11.72 11.23
CA PRO A 60 -9.24 -13.06 11.76
C PRO A 60 -7.93 -13.08 12.54
N ILE A 61 -7.98 -13.54 13.79
CA ILE A 61 -6.79 -13.74 14.62
C ILE A 61 -6.41 -15.21 14.64
N PHE A 62 -5.11 -15.49 14.58
CA PHE A 62 -4.61 -16.83 14.88
C PHE A 62 -4.64 -17.03 16.39
N ARG A 63 -5.54 -17.90 16.84
CA ARG A 63 -5.60 -18.34 18.23
C ARG A 63 -4.98 -19.72 18.37
N GLU A 64 -4.15 -19.91 19.38
CA GLU A 64 -3.60 -21.21 19.68
C GLU A 64 -4.69 -22.19 20.13
N LEU A 65 -4.57 -23.45 19.71
CA LEU A 65 -5.49 -24.49 20.14
C LEU A 65 -5.19 -24.84 21.60
N ALA A 66 -6.26 -25.02 22.38
CA ALA A 66 -6.15 -25.56 23.74
C ALA A 66 -5.44 -26.92 23.71
N GLU A 67 -4.71 -27.26 24.77
CA GLU A 67 -3.81 -28.40 24.82
C GLU A 67 -4.46 -29.72 24.36
N GLY A 68 -5.65 -30.05 24.89
CA GLY A 68 -6.41 -31.25 24.47
C GLY A 68 -7.01 -31.21 23.06
N ARG A 69 -6.82 -30.12 22.30
CA ARG A 69 -7.23 -29.96 20.89
C ARG A 69 -6.03 -29.78 19.95
N ARG A 70 -4.80 -29.75 20.46
CA ARG A 70 -3.60 -29.67 19.63
C ARG A 70 -3.50 -30.95 18.79
N ARG A 71 -3.18 -30.80 17.52
CA ARG A 71 -3.01 -31.92 16.59
C ARG A 71 -1.56 -32.38 16.64
N GLU A 72 -1.36 -33.69 16.65
CA GLU A 72 -0.04 -34.28 16.43
C GLU A 72 0.43 -33.94 15.01
N THR A 73 1.67 -33.45 14.88
CA THR A 73 2.28 -33.11 13.58
C THR A 73 3.34 -34.15 13.27
N LYS A 74 3.32 -34.68 12.04
CA LYS A 74 4.27 -35.71 11.58
C LYS A 74 4.96 -35.28 10.30
N ILE A 75 6.18 -35.78 10.09
CA ILE A 75 6.86 -35.66 8.80
C ILE A 75 6.09 -36.50 7.78
N HIS A 76 5.82 -35.94 6.60
CA HIS A 76 5.30 -36.72 5.47
C HIS A 76 6.47 -37.27 4.66
N VAL A 77 6.63 -38.59 4.65
CA VAL A 77 7.75 -39.25 3.95
C VAL A 77 7.66 -38.93 2.46
N ARG A 78 8.72 -38.30 1.92
CA ARG A 78 8.77 -37.79 0.53
C ARG A 78 7.60 -36.84 0.17
N GLY A 79 7.00 -36.19 1.17
CA GLY A 79 5.85 -35.30 0.98
C GLY A 79 4.50 -36.00 0.82
N ASN A 80 4.43 -37.33 0.95
CA ASN A 80 3.18 -38.08 0.85
C ASN A 80 2.38 -38.01 2.16
N PHE A 81 1.22 -37.34 2.14
CA PHE A 81 0.36 -37.20 3.32
C PHE A 81 -0.25 -38.52 3.82
N MET A 82 -0.21 -39.58 3.00
CA MET A 82 -0.67 -40.92 3.37
C MET A 82 0.43 -41.75 4.06
N GLU A 83 1.68 -41.29 4.05
CA GLU A 83 2.82 -41.98 4.64
C GLU A 83 3.41 -41.13 5.78
N PRO A 84 2.74 -41.10 6.95
CA PRO A 84 3.22 -40.37 8.10
C PRO A 84 4.47 -41.04 8.68
N GLY A 85 5.53 -40.26 8.83
CA GLY A 85 6.77 -40.62 9.52
C GLY A 85 6.76 -40.15 10.98
N GLU A 86 7.94 -39.72 11.45
CA GLU A 86 8.16 -39.33 12.84
C GLU A 86 7.33 -38.12 13.27
N VAL A 87 6.93 -38.12 14.55
CA VAL A 87 6.27 -36.98 15.20
C VAL A 87 7.29 -35.87 15.42
N VAL A 88 6.91 -34.64 15.10
CA VAL A 88 7.74 -33.45 15.32
C VAL A 88 7.12 -32.53 16.35
N GLN A 89 7.98 -31.88 17.12
CA GLN A 89 7.60 -30.89 18.11
C GLN A 89 7.93 -29.48 17.63
N PRO A 90 7.19 -28.45 18.08
CA PRO A 90 7.56 -27.07 17.85
C PRO A 90 8.98 -26.80 18.38
N ALA A 91 9.80 -26.15 17.57
CA ALA A 91 11.17 -25.82 17.90
C ALA A 91 11.64 -24.59 17.09
N VAL A 92 12.79 -24.03 17.46
CA VAL A 92 13.53 -23.06 16.65
C VAL A 92 14.64 -23.76 15.87
N LEU A 93 15.21 -23.07 14.88
CA LEU A 93 16.32 -23.60 14.09
C LEU A 93 17.56 -23.78 14.97
N SER A 94 18.06 -25.02 15.05
CA SER A 94 19.18 -25.39 15.93
C SER A 94 20.52 -24.78 15.53
N GLN A 95 20.64 -24.24 14.31
CA GLN A 95 21.84 -23.52 13.85
C GLN A 95 21.97 -22.12 14.47
N PHE A 96 20.93 -21.64 15.13
CA PHE A 96 20.89 -20.34 15.80
C PHE A 96 20.85 -20.55 17.33
N HIS A 97 20.82 -19.45 18.08
CA HIS A 97 20.75 -19.53 19.53
C HIS A 97 19.47 -20.26 20.00
N ALA A 98 19.55 -20.98 21.12
CA ALA A 98 18.42 -21.72 21.65
C ALA A 98 17.35 -20.79 22.23
N LEU A 99 16.12 -21.29 22.38
CA LEU A 99 15.12 -20.62 23.21
C LEU A 99 15.59 -20.58 24.68
N PRO A 100 15.18 -19.56 25.45
CA PRO A 100 15.43 -19.52 26.89
C PRO A 100 14.91 -20.79 27.57
N GLU A 101 15.63 -21.24 28.61
CA GLU A 101 15.25 -22.44 29.34
C GLU A 101 13.83 -22.30 29.93
N GLY A 102 13.01 -23.33 29.77
CA GLY A 102 11.61 -23.33 30.20
C GLY A 102 10.63 -22.53 29.33
N ALA A 103 11.10 -21.88 28.25
CA ALA A 103 10.21 -21.22 27.30
C ALA A 103 9.44 -22.25 26.45
N SER A 104 8.13 -22.02 26.27
CA SER A 104 7.34 -22.73 25.27
C SER A 104 7.83 -22.36 23.87
N ALA A 105 7.94 -23.32 22.96
CA ALA A 105 8.22 -23.06 21.54
C ALA A 105 6.96 -22.64 20.77
N ASP A 106 6.14 -21.78 21.38
CA ASP A 106 4.94 -21.24 20.74
C ASP A 106 5.26 -20.09 19.77
N ARG A 107 4.23 -19.60 19.06
CA ARG A 107 4.41 -18.54 18.05
C ARG A 107 4.95 -17.25 18.64
N LEU A 108 4.58 -16.89 19.87
CA LEU A 108 5.03 -15.66 20.50
C LEU A 108 6.50 -15.79 20.92
N ALA A 109 6.90 -16.95 21.43
CA ALA A 109 8.30 -17.24 21.76
C ALA A 109 9.18 -17.18 20.51
N VAL A 110 8.76 -17.80 19.40
CA VAL A 110 9.48 -17.70 18.11
C VAL A 110 9.56 -16.25 17.62
N ALA A 111 8.48 -15.47 17.74
CA ALA A 111 8.49 -14.06 17.35
C ALA A 111 9.50 -13.23 18.16
N ARG A 112 9.58 -13.45 19.48
CA ARG A 112 10.56 -12.80 20.36
C ARG A 112 11.99 -13.25 20.06
N TRP A 113 12.18 -14.53 19.80
CA TRP A 113 13.45 -15.15 19.41
C TRP A 113 13.97 -14.63 18.05
N LEU A 114 13.08 -14.27 17.12
CA LEU A 114 13.49 -13.67 15.85
C LEU A 114 14.07 -12.26 16.02
N VAL A 115 13.60 -11.48 17.00
CA VAL A 115 13.96 -10.07 17.19
C VAL A 115 14.83 -9.82 18.43
N CYS A 116 15.34 -10.88 19.06
CA CYS A 116 16.24 -10.75 20.20
C CYS A 116 17.62 -10.24 19.75
N ASP A 117 18.40 -9.75 20.72
CA ASP A 117 19.70 -9.15 20.45
C ASP A 117 20.74 -10.18 19.98
N GLU A 118 20.54 -11.45 20.34
CA GLU A 118 21.34 -12.60 19.92
C GLU A 118 21.05 -13.05 18.48
N ASN A 119 20.04 -12.48 17.81
CA ASN A 119 19.73 -12.75 16.42
C ASN A 119 20.19 -11.61 15.49
N PRO A 120 21.38 -11.70 14.88
CA PRO A 120 21.89 -10.63 14.04
C PRO A 120 21.27 -10.60 12.64
N LEU A 121 20.51 -11.64 12.22
CA LEU A 121 19.98 -11.69 10.86
C LEU A 121 18.80 -10.76 10.66
N THR A 122 17.86 -10.74 11.59
CA THR A 122 16.67 -9.89 11.47
C THR A 122 16.99 -8.41 11.24
N PRO A 123 17.90 -7.76 12.01
CA PRO A 123 18.24 -6.37 11.75
C PRO A 123 19.01 -6.19 10.43
N ARG A 124 19.89 -7.13 10.04
CA ARG A 124 20.60 -7.09 8.75
C ARG A 124 19.65 -7.19 7.56
N VAL A 125 18.75 -8.17 7.57
CA VAL A 125 17.74 -8.36 6.51
C VAL A 125 16.87 -7.13 6.39
N TRP A 126 16.42 -6.56 7.51
CA TRP A 126 15.57 -5.38 7.49
C TRP A 126 16.30 -4.12 7.02
N ALA A 127 17.53 -3.89 7.50
CA ALA A 127 18.38 -2.79 7.04
C ALA A 127 18.63 -2.87 5.53
N ASN A 128 18.94 -4.06 5.02
CA ASN A 128 19.14 -4.29 3.59
C ASN A 128 17.88 -4.00 2.76
N ARG A 129 16.70 -4.40 3.26
CA ARG A 129 15.42 -4.10 2.60
C ARG A 129 15.16 -2.60 2.53
N ILE A 130 15.35 -1.87 3.62
CA ILE A 130 15.19 -0.41 3.64
C ILE A 130 16.19 0.26 2.68
N TRP A 131 17.45 -0.20 2.69
CA TRP A 131 18.47 0.26 1.76
C TRP A 131 18.07 0.03 0.30
N SER A 132 17.63 -1.18 -0.06
CA SER A 132 17.16 -1.53 -1.40
C SER A 132 15.97 -0.65 -1.85
N ARG A 133 15.05 -0.29 -0.95
CA ARG A 133 13.95 0.63 -1.31
C ARG A 133 14.44 2.04 -1.62
N LEU A 134 15.54 2.50 -1.02
CA LEU A 134 16.09 3.83 -1.22
C LEU A 134 17.08 3.89 -2.40
N PHE A 135 17.95 2.89 -2.56
CA PHE A 135 19.00 2.87 -3.59
C PHE A 135 18.66 1.99 -4.79
N GLY A 136 17.58 1.21 -4.70
CA GLY A 136 17.11 0.35 -5.76
C GLY A 136 17.80 -1.01 -5.86
N LEU A 137 18.98 -1.12 -5.28
CA LEU A 137 19.74 -2.34 -5.09
C LEU A 137 20.09 -2.46 -3.61
N GLY A 138 19.90 -3.65 -3.03
CA GLY A 138 20.35 -3.94 -1.67
C GLY A 138 21.88 -4.00 -1.58
N ILE A 139 22.42 -3.83 -0.38
CA ILE A 139 23.82 -4.16 -0.09
C ILE A 139 24.05 -5.66 -0.38
N VAL A 140 23.07 -6.48 -0.02
CA VAL A 140 22.87 -7.84 -0.54
C VAL A 140 21.78 -7.74 -1.61
N GLU A 141 22.12 -8.01 -2.86
CA GLU A 141 21.20 -7.89 -4.00
C GLU A 141 20.01 -8.87 -3.88
N THR A 142 20.28 -10.10 -3.44
CA THR A 142 19.28 -11.16 -3.27
C THR A 142 18.50 -10.98 -1.95
N GLU A 143 17.52 -10.08 -1.94
CA GLU A 143 16.66 -9.84 -0.76
C GLU A 143 15.90 -11.09 -0.29
N GLU A 144 15.64 -12.02 -1.22
CA GLU A 144 15.00 -13.31 -1.02
C GLU A 144 15.91 -14.37 -0.38
N ASP A 145 17.23 -14.30 -0.61
CA ASP A 145 18.20 -15.30 -0.18
C ASP A 145 19.37 -14.60 0.53
N PHE A 146 19.34 -14.59 1.85
CA PHE A 146 20.40 -14.06 2.69
C PHE A 146 21.33 -15.20 3.15
N GLY A 147 22.57 -15.23 2.67
CA GLY A 147 23.57 -16.23 3.05
C GLY A 147 24.19 -16.94 1.85
N ALA A 148 24.55 -18.22 2.02
CA ALA A 148 25.38 -18.96 1.06
C ALA A 148 24.75 -19.19 -0.32
N LEU A 149 23.41 -19.15 -0.43
CA LEU A 149 22.68 -19.27 -1.70
C LEU A 149 22.43 -17.91 -2.36
N GLY A 150 22.70 -16.81 -1.66
CA GLY A 150 22.52 -15.45 -2.15
C GLY A 150 23.81 -14.79 -2.61
N SER A 151 23.69 -13.55 -3.04
CA SER A 151 24.83 -12.66 -3.30
C SER A 151 25.56 -12.32 -2.00
N MET A 152 26.88 -12.18 -2.08
CA MET A 152 27.66 -11.60 -0.98
C MET A 152 27.34 -10.11 -0.84
N PRO A 153 27.41 -9.54 0.38
CA PRO A 153 27.19 -8.11 0.57
C PRO A 153 28.29 -7.31 -0.14
N SER A 154 27.90 -6.29 -0.91
CA SER A 154 28.84 -5.36 -1.55
C SER A 154 29.66 -4.56 -0.51
N ASN A 155 29.11 -4.37 0.69
CA ASN A 155 29.81 -3.81 1.85
C ASN A 155 29.27 -4.41 3.17
N ALA A 156 29.94 -5.43 3.70
CA ALA A 156 29.53 -6.10 4.94
C ALA A 156 29.59 -5.19 6.18
N ALA A 157 30.62 -4.36 6.30
CA ALA A 157 30.81 -3.49 7.47
C ALA A 157 29.68 -2.44 7.57
N LEU A 158 29.26 -1.88 6.44
CA LEU A 158 28.14 -0.94 6.37
C LEU A 158 26.82 -1.63 6.75
N LEU A 159 26.58 -2.83 6.24
CA LEU A 159 25.38 -3.60 6.59
C LEU A 159 25.32 -3.90 8.09
N ASP A 160 26.44 -4.30 8.68
CA ASP A 160 26.56 -4.56 10.12
C ASP A 160 26.33 -3.29 10.94
N TRP A 161 26.90 -2.16 10.51
CA TRP A 161 26.68 -0.87 11.16
C TRP A 161 25.20 -0.44 11.12
N LEU A 162 24.54 -0.54 9.95
CA LEU A 162 23.11 -0.22 9.83
C LEU A 162 22.23 -1.14 10.67
N ALA A 163 22.58 -2.43 10.75
CA ALA A 163 21.87 -3.41 11.55
C ALA A 163 21.98 -3.09 13.06
N ALA A 164 23.19 -2.79 13.53
CA ALA A 164 23.42 -2.36 14.91
C ALA A 164 22.67 -1.05 15.21
N GLU A 165 22.79 -0.04 14.33
CA GLU A 165 22.12 1.25 14.46
C GLU A 165 20.59 1.07 14.56
N PHE A 166 20.01 0.18 13.75
CA PHE A 166 18.58 -0.10 13.76
C PHE A 166 18.13 -0.77 15.07
N ARG A 167 18.85 -1.80 15.52
CA ARG A 167 18.56 -2.53 16.76
C ARG A 167 18.71 -1.62 17.99
N ASP A 168 19.87 -0.97 18.12
CA ASP A 168 20.26 -0.20 19.31
C ASP A 168 19.39 1.06 19.49
N HIS A 169 18.80 1.58 18.41
CA HIS A 169 17.85 2.69 18.46
C HIS A 169 16.38 2.28 18.64
N GLY A 170 16.14 1.04 19.09
CA GLY A 170 14.81 0.53 19.41
C GLY A 170 13.97 0.20 18.18
N TRP A 171 14.61 -0.35 17.14
CA TRP A 171 13.93 -0.83 15.93
C TRP A 171 13.11 0.26 15.20
N SER A 172 13.58 1.51 15.30
CA SER A 172 12.88 2.67 14.74
C SER A 172 13.17 2.86 13.26
N ASN A 173 12.21 2.51 12.40
CA ASN A 173 12.31 2.76 10.96
C ASN A 173 12.62 4.24 10.64
N LYS A 174 12.05 5.18 11.40
CA LYS A 174 12.27 6.62 11.18
C LYS A 174 13.72 7.02 11.44
N LYS A 175 14.36 6.47 12.48
CA LYS A 175 15.76 6.77 12.80
C LYS A 175 16.71 6.14 11.77
N LEU A 176 16.49 4.88 11.39
CA LEU A 176 17.26 4.21 10.34
C LEU A 176 17.15 4.97 9.00
N LEU A 177 15.93 5.31 8.59
CA LEU A 177 15.70 6.12 7.39
C LEU A 177 16.45 7.45 7.48
N LYS A 178 16.37 8.16 8.62
CA LYS A 178 17.10 9.42 8.82
C LYS A 178 18.61 9.23 8.67
N ALA A 179 19.19 8.19 9.27
CA ALA A 179 20.62 7.89 9.15
C ALA A 179 21.03 7.70 7.68
N ILE A 180 20.24 6.95 6.91
CA ILE A 180 20.52 6.71 5.49
C ILE A 180 20.34 7.98 4.66
N VAL A 181 19.20 8.67 4.75
CA VAL A 181 18.90 9.83 3.88
C VAL A 181 19.74 11.07 4.18
N MET A 182 20.36 11.13 5.37
CA MET A 182 21.28 12.20 5.75
C MET A 182 22.75 11.88 5.43
N SER A 183 23.04 10.68 4.91
CA SER A 183 24.40 10.28 4.50
C SER A 183 24.84 11.03 3.24
N ASP A 184 26.17 11.16 3.06
CA ASP A 184 26.72 11.70 1.82
C ASP A 184 26.38 10.80 0.63
N THR A 185 26.37 9.48 0.83
CA THR A 185 26.01 8.49 -0.20
C THR A 185 24.62 8.74 -0.78
N TYR A 186 23.62 9.04 0.06
CA TYR A 186 22.25 9.31 -0.40
C TYR A 186 22.13 10.66 -1.12
N ARG A 187 22.97 11.63 -0.78
CA ARG A 187 22.94 13.00 -1.34
C ARG A 187 23.80 13.18 -2.60
N GLN A 188 24.45 12.12 -3.08
CA GLN A 188 25.20 12.15 -4.34
C GLN A 188 24.29 12.46 -5.53
N ALA A 189 24.82 13.18 -6.51
CA ALA A 189 24.16 13.38 -7.79
C ALA A 189 24.19 12.11 -8.64
N SER A 190 23.16 11.86 -9.46
CA SER A 190 23.07 10.72 -10.37
C SER A 190 23.69 10.96 -11.75
N GLU A 191 24.61 11.93 -11.85
CA GLU A 191 25.29 12.26 -13.10
C GLU A 191 26.19 11.10 -13.56
N LEU A 192 26.17 10.83 -14.87
CA LEU A 192 26.91 9.74 -15.49
C LEU A 192 28.10 10.31 -16.25
N THR A 193 29.31 9.90 -15.88
CA THR A 193 30.50 10.08 -16.70
C THR A 193 30.95 8.72 -17.24
N PRO A 194 31.64 8.68 -18.40
CA PRO A 194 32.16 7.43 -18.97
C PRO A 194 33.00 6.63 -17.96
N GLU A 195 33.80 7.32 -17.14
CA GLU A 195 34.68 6.71 -16.14
C GLU A 195 33.89 6.03 -15.01
N LEU A 196 32.81 6.67 -14.53
CA LEU A 196 31.94 6.10 -13.50
C LEU A 196 31.14 4.90 -14.03
N VAL A 197 30.74 4.93 -15.29
CA VAL A 197 30.04 3.81 -15.94
C VAL A 197 30.97 2.61 -16.12
N GLU A 198 32.23 2.85 -16.50
CA GLU A 198 33.23 1.79 -16.64
C GLU A 198 33.60 1.17 -15.28
N ALA A 199 33.79 2.00 -14.24
CA ALA A 199 34.17 1.53 -12.92
C ALA A 199 33.05 0.82 -12.16
N ASP A 200 31.79 1.29 -12.30
CA ASP A 200 30.64 0.76 -11.57
C ASP A 200 29.37 0.82 -12.44
N PRO A 201 29.24 -0.08 -13.43
CA PRO A 201 28.15 -0.05 -14.41
C PRO A 201 26.78 -0.26 -13.78
N ARG A 202 26.69 -1.07 -12.72
CA ARG A 202 25.43 -1.40 -12.01
C ARG A 202 25.11 -0.44 -10.86
N ASN A 203 25.98 0.52 -10.58
CA ASN A 203 25.92 1.37 -9.40
C ASN A 203 25.86 0.57 -8.07
N GLU A 204 26.55 -0.58 -8.03
CA GLU A 204 26.55 -1.50 -6.87
C GLU A 204 27.34 -0.90 -5.69
N HIS A 205 28.40 -0.15 -6.01
CA HIS A 205 29.23 0.52 -5.02
C HIS A 205 28.76 1.95 -4.72
N LEU A 206 27.66 2.39 -5.36
CA LEU A 206 27.10 3.74 -5.22
C LEU A 206 28.13 4.82 -5.52
N SER A 207 28.88 4.62 -6.60
CA SER A 207 29.79 5.62 -7.19
C SER A 207 29.08 6.92 -7.60
N ARG A 208 27.75 6.87 -7.69
CA ARG A 208 26.84 7.99 -8.02
C ARG A 208 25.48 7.80 -7.34
N GLY A 209 24.66 8.86 -7.38
CA GLY A 209 23.28 8.83 -6.91
C GLY A 209 22.44 7.73 -7.59
N ALA A 210 21.61 7.05 -6.81
CA ALA A 210 20.80 5.95 -7.31
C ALA A 210 19.65 6.43 -8.19
N ARG A 211 19.67 6.00 -9.46
CA ARG A 211 18.63 6.30 -10.44
C ARG A 211 17.83 5.06 -10.86
N PHE A 212 16.51 5.06 -10.63
CA PHE A 212 15.64 3.93 -11.01
C PHE A 212 14.15 4.30 -11.11
N ARG A 213 13.38 3.54 -11.90
CA ARG A 213 11.93 3.71 -12.06
C ARG A 213 11.18 3.57 -10.74
N LEU A 214 10.26 4.51 -10.50
CA LEU A 214 9.40 4.51 -9.33
C LEU A 214 8.37 3.37 -9.40
N SER A 215 7.90 2.92 -8.23
CA SER A 215 6.83 1.91 -8.20
C SER A 215 5.50 2.52 -8.62
N ALA A 216 4.59 1.67 -9.09
CA ALA A 216 3.23 2.05 -9.49
C ALA A 216 2.53 3.03 -8.54
N GLU A 217 2.57 2.73 -7.24
CA GLU A 217 1.91 3.54 -6.21
C GLU A 217 2.56 4.92 -6.10
N ILE A 218 3.88 4.99 -6.19
CA ILE A 218 4.64 6.24 -6.10
C ILE A 218 4.44 7.08 -7.35
N VAL A 219 4.43 6.49 -8.56
CA VAL A 219 4.17 7.21 -9.81
C VAL A 219 2.83 7.94 -9.75
N ARG A 220 1.77 7.24 -9.31
CA ARG A 220 0.44 7.84 -9.14
C ARG A 220 0.46 8.92 -8.05
N ASP A 221 1.01 8.62 -6.88
CA ASP A 221 1.04 9.57 -5.75
C ASP A 221 1.85 10.83 -6.08
N GLN A 222 2.90 10.71 -6.88
CA GLN A 222 3.72 11.83 -7.33
C GLN A 222 2.97 12.73 -8.30
N ALA A 223 2.25 12.18 -9.28
CA ALA A 223 1.39 12.96 -10.18
C ALA A 223 0.31 13.72 -9.41
N LEU A 224 -0.31 13.08 -8.41
CA LEU A 224 -1.31 13.71 -7.53
C LEU A 224 -0.68 14.79 -6.62
N ALA A 225 0.53 14.57 -6.11
CA ALA A 225 1.21 15.53 -5.25
C ALA A 225 1.61 16.80 -6.03
N VAL A 226 2.23 16.62 -7.19
CA VAL A 226 2.67 17.72 -8.07
C VAL A 226 1.48 18.54 -8.56
N SER A 227 0.36 17.88 -8.88
CA SER A 227 -0.87 18.57 -9.31
C SER A 227 -1.68 19.19 -8.16
N GLY A 228 -1.36 18.87 -6.90
CA GLY A 228 -2.08 19.37 -5.73
C GLY A 228 -3.38 18.63 -5.40
N LEU A 229 -3.63 17.49 -6.06
CA LEU A 229 -4.82 16.66 -5.85
C LEU A 229 -4.67 15.65 -4.71
N LEU A 230 -3.43 15.31 -4.31
CA LEU A 230 -3.18 14.24 -3.35
C LEU A 230 -3.87 14.48 -2.01
N SER A 231 -4.75 13.55 -1.60
CA SER A 231 -5.38 13.60 -0.28
C SER A 231 -4.40 13.18 0.83
N PRO A 232 -4.28 13.97 1.92
CA PRO A 232 -3.46 13.62 3.08
C PRO A 232 -4.16 12.64 4.05
N LYS A 233 -5.40 12.22 3.77
CA LYS A 233 -6.20 11.35 4.65
C LYS A 233 -5.50 10.02 4.91
N MET A 234 -5.31 9.68 6.18
CA MET A 234 -4.71 8.43 6.64
C MET A 234 -5.73 7.51 7.29
N GLY A 235 -5.52 6.19 7.16
CA GLY A 235 -6.41 5.15 7.70
C GLY A 235 -7.69 4.93 6.88
N GLY A 236 -8.70 4.32 7.46
CA GLY A 236 -9.99 4.08 6.78
C GLY A 236 -9.95 2.95 5.73
N PRO A 237 -11.11 2.69 5.07
CA PRO A 237 -11.23 1.62 4.10
C PRO A 237 -10.44 1.89 2.82
N ALA A 238 -10.22 0.83 2.04
CA ALA A 238 -9.67 0.93 0.70
C ALA A 238 -10.65 1.65 -0.24
N VAL A 239 -10.11 2.34 -1.23
CA VAL A 239 -10.85 3.12 -2.24
C VAL A 239 -10.69 2.50 -3.62
N MET A 240 -11.63 2.78 -4.51
CA MET A 240 -11.66 2.26 -5.88
C MET A 240 -11.53 3.43 -6.86
N PRO A 241 -10.32 3.90 -7.18
CA PRO A 241 -10.14 4.94 -8.19
C PRO A 241 -10.74 4.51 -9.54
N PRO A 242 -11.07 5.46 -10.42
CA PRO A 242 -11.60 5.15 -11.74
C PRO A 242 -10.75 4.13 -12.50
N GLN A 243 -11.42 3.22 -13.19
CA GLN A 243 -10.80 2.30 -14.14
C GLN A 243 -11.72 2.05 -15.33
N PRO A 244 -11.20 1.52 -16.44
CA PRO A 244 -12.03 1.13 -17.58
C PRO A 244 -13.17 0.17 -17.19
N ALA A 245 -14.34 0.40 -17.78
CA ALA A 245 -15.51 -0.43 -17.53
C ALA A 245 -15.30 -1.89 -17.99
N GLY A 246 -15.98 -2.83 -17.34
CA GLY A 246 -16.03 -4.23 -17.76
C GLY A 246 -14.83 -5.09 -17.37
N LEU A 247 -13.83 -4.53 -16.66
CA LEU A 247 -12.70 -5.27 -16.10
C LEU A 247 -13.12 -6.15 -14.91
N TRP A 248 -13.92 -5.61 -14.01
CA TRP A 248 -14.41 -6.37 -12.86
C TRP A 248 -15.79 -6.99 -13.15
N ARG A 249 -15.79 -8.21 -13.67
CA ARG A 249 -16.99 -9.06 -13.80
C ARG A 249 -17.01 -10.10 -12.68
N SER A 250 -17.56 -9.77 -11.52
CA SER A 250 -17.68 -10.72 -10.41
C SER A 250 -18.95 -11.57 -10.58
N THR A 251 -18.81 -12.86 -10.85
CA THR A 251 -19.94 -13.80 -10.96
C THR A 251 -20.43 -14.35 -9.62
N TYR A 252 -19.64 -14.23 -8.54
CA TYR A 252 -19.85 -15.01 -7.32
C TYR A 252 -20.39 -14.25 -6.09
N ASN A 253 -20.21 -12.92 -6.01
CA ASN A 253 -20.48 -12.18 -4.76
C ASN A 253 -21.22 -10.84 -4.92
N GLY A 254 -21.70 -10.53 -6.14
CA GLY A 254 -22.46 -9.31 -6.43
C GLY A 254 -21.70 -7.98 -6.22
N ARG A 255 -20.40 -8.02 -5.89
CA ARG A 255 -19.59 -6.79 -5.70
C ARG A 255 -19.17 -6.22 -7.04
N SER A 256 -19.31 -4.91 -7.18
CA SER A 256 -18.93 -4.12 -8.36
C SER A 256 -17.88 -3.06 -8.02
N TRP A 257 -17.13 -2.63 -9.04
CA TRP A 257 -16.22 -1.49 -8.89
C TRP A 257 -17.08 -0.24 -8.85
N ILE A 258 -17.00 0.52 -7.77
CA ILE A 258 -17.70 1.79 -7.63
C ILE A 258 -16.61 2.85 -7.57
N ASP A 259 -16.55 3.68 -8.61
CA ASP A 259 -15.56 4.74 -8.70
C ASP A 259 -15.64 5.65 -7.47
N ALA A 260 -14.50 5.85 -6.83
CA ALA A 260 -14.36 6.76 -5.73
C ALA A 260 -14.57 8.20 -6.21
N GLU A 261 -15.31 8.97 -5.41
CA GLU A 261 -15.63 10.37 -5.65
C GLU A 261 -14.99 11.26 -4.57
N GLY A 262 -14.98 12.58 -4.82
CA GLY A 262 -14.46 13.57 -3.89
C GLY A 262 -13.00 13.30 -3.49
N GLU A 263 -12.72 13.46 -2.19
CA GLU A 263 -11.38 13.23 -1.64
C GLU A 263 -10.88 11.79 -1.86
N ASP A 264 -11.79 10.81 -1.78
CA ASP A 264 -11.43 9.39 -1.84
C ASP A 264 -10.91 8.96 -3.21
N ARG A 265 -11.21 9.73 -4.27
CA ARG A 265 -10.67 9.56 -5.63
C ARG A 265 -9.14 9.74 -5.69
N PHE A 266 -8.61 10.61 -4.84
CA PHE A 266 -7.22 11.06 -4.86
C PHE A 266 -6.41 10.61 -3.64
N ARG A 267 -6.88 9.59 -2.91
CA ARG A 267 -6.07 8.98 -1.83
C ARG A 267 -4.80 8.36 -2.40
N ARG A 268 -3.79 8.23 -1.54
CA ARG A 268 -2.54 7.52 -1.82
C ARG A 268 -2.79 6.12 -2.39
N GLY A 269 -1.95 5.68 -3.32
CA GLY A 269 -2.03 4.37 -3.96
C GLY A 269 -1.98 3.19 -2.97
N LEU A 270 -1.42 3.42 -1.78
CA LEU A 270 -1.49 2.50 -0.64
C LEU A 270 -2.93 2.11 -0.26
N TYR A 271 -3.90 3.00 -0.46
CA TYR A 271 -5.32 2.77 -0.15
C TYR A 271 -6.13 2.24 -1.34
N THR A 272 -5.51 2.05 -2.51
CA THR A 272 -6.22 1.50 -3.67
C THR A 272 -6.61 0.05 -3.40
N TYR A 273 -7.87 -0.27 -3.63
CA TYR A 273 -8.40 -1.62 -3.46
C TYR A 273 -7.71 -2.59 -4.42
N LEU A 274 -7.04 -3.59 -3.85
CA LEU A 274 -6.40 -4.65 -4.61
C LEU A 274 -7.29 -5.89 -4.63
N LYS A 275 -7.87 -6.19 -5.79
CA LYS A 275 -8.53 -7.48 -6.02
C LYS A 275 -7.52 -8.47 -6.59
N ARG A 276 -7.24 -9.54 -5.85
CA ARG A 276 -6.23 -10.55 -6.20
C ARG A 276 -6.29 -11.06 -7.65
N THR A 277 -7.49 -11.34 -8.17
CA THR A 277 -7.69 -11.88 -9.53
C THR A 277 -7.75 -10.80 -10.62
N THR A 278 -7.92 -9.53 -10.24
CA THR A 278 -8.09 -8.41 -11.17
C THR A 278 -7.54 -7.14 -10.52
N PRO A 279 -6.21 -7.00 -10.44
CA PRO A 279 -5.57 -5.84 -9.82
C PRO A 279 -5.91 -4.55 -10.56
N TYR A 280 -5.63 -3.41 -9.93
CA TYR A 280 -5.83 -2.11 -10.57
C TYR A 280 -4.92 -1.97 -11.81
N PRO A 281 -5.48 -1.70 -13.02
CA PRO A 281 -4.76 -1.89 -14.28
C PRO A 281 -3.48 -1.08 -14.44
N SER A 282 -3.50 0.19 -14.04
CA SER A 282 -2.32 1.05 -14.14
C SER A 282 -1.21 0.54 -13.21
N MET A 283 -1.55 0.00 -12.03
CA MET A 283 -0.55 -0.59 -11.14
C MET A 283 0.11 -1.83 -11.73
N THR A 284 -0.65 -2.70 -12.39
CA THR A 284 -0.09 -3.89 -13.07
C THR A 284 0.91 -3.49 -14.16
N THR A 285 0.63 -2.43 -14.91
CA THR A 285 1.52 -1.94 -15.97
C THR A 285 2.86 -1.40 -15.42
N PHE A 286 2.84 -0.84 -14.22
CA PHE A 286 4.02 -0.38 -13.48
C PHE A 286 4.56 -1.46 -12.50
N ASP A 287 4.56 -2.72 -12.95
CA ASP A 287 5.12 -3.88 -12.24
C ASP A 287 4.53 -4.13 -10.83
N GLY A 288 3.30 -3.68 -10.60
CA GLY A 288 2.53 -3.98 -9.40
C GLY A 288 2.14 -5.46 -9.34
N GLY A 289 2.40 -6.10 -8.20
CA GLY A 289 2.04 -7.50 -7.99
C GLY A 289 0.54 -7.72 -7.83
N SER A 290 0.02 -8.85 -8.33
CA SER A 290 -1.39 -9.23 -8.15
C SER A 290 -1.74 -9.68 -6.73
N GLY A 291 -0.73 -10.03 -5.93
CA GLY A 291 -0.92 -10.68 -4.63
C GLY A 291 -1.24 -12.17 -4.73
N GLU A 292 -1.17 -12.76 -5.94
CA GLU A 292 -1.33 -14.20 -6.12
C GLU A 292 -0.14 -15.01 -5.64
N VAL A 293 1.05 -14.44 -5.81
CA VAL A 293 2.33 -14.96 -5.35
C VAL A 293 3.00 -13.95 -4.43
N CYS A 294 3.76 -14.44 -3.46
CA CYS A 294 4.59 -13.58 -2.61
C CYS A 294 5.75 -13.04 -3.45
N LEU A 295 5.89 -11.71 -3.51
CA LEU A 295 6.99 -11.05 -4.19
C LEU A 295 7.88 -10.37 -3.15
N VAL A 296 9.07 -10.92 -2.91
CA VAL A 296 10.06 -10.31 -2.00
C VAL A 296 10.64 -9.05 -2.66
N ARG A 297 10.98 -9.15 -3.95
CA ARG A 297 11.47 -8.07 -4.80
C ARG A 297 10.53 -7.91 -6.00
N ARG A 298 10.26 -6.67 -6.40
CA ARG A 298 9.51 -6.36 -7.64
C ARG A 298 10.51 -6.16 -8.77
N ILE A 299 10.18 -6.70 -9.94
CA ILE A 299 10.89 -6.36 -11.17
C ILE A 299 10.62 -4.88 -11.48
N ARG A 300 11.57 -4.22 -12.12
CA ARG A 300 11.43 -2.85 -12.61
C ARG A 300 11.64 -2.85 -14.11
N THR A 301 10.60 -2.53 -14.84
CA THR A 301 10.62 -2.42 -16.29
C THR A 301 10.49 -0.96 -16.71
N ASN A 302 10.90 -0.68 -17.95
CA ASN A 302 10.69 0.60 -18.60
C ASN A 302 10.11 0.32 -19.98
N THR A 303 8.78 0.35 -20.09
CA THR A 303 8.09 -0.05 -21.31
C THR A 303 7.32 1.13 -21.92
N PRO A 304 7.14 1.17 -23.25
CA PRO A 304 6.28 2.18 -23.87
C PRO A 304 4.85 2.20 -23.32
N LEU A 305 4.34 1.04 -22.85
CA LEU A 305 3.01 0.94 -22.27
C LEU A 305 2.89 1.75 -20.96
N GLN A 306 3.95 1.83 -20.16
CA GLN A 306 3.97 2.68 -18.96
C GLN A 306 3.82 4.16 -19.32
N ALA A 307 4.51 4.63 -20.36
CA ALA A 307 4.37 6.00 -20.86
C ALA A 307 2.96 6.26 -21.43
N LEU A 308 2.32 5.27 -22.06
CA LEU A 308 0.94 5.40 -22.51
C LEU A 308 -0.05 5.47 -21.35
N VAL A 309 0.20 4.78 -20.23
CA VAL A 309 -0.63 4.90 -19.03
C VAL A 309 -0.58 6.31 -18.45
N THR A 310 0.61 6.89 -18.28
CA THR A 310 0.78 8.27 -17.77
C THR A 310 0.21 9.35 -18.70
N LEU A 311 0.08 9.05 -20.00
CA LEU A 311 -0.56 9.95 -20.96
C LEU A 311 -2.10 9.82 -20.99
N ASN A 312 -2.65 8.64 -20.74
CA ASN A 312 -4.06 8.34 -21.07
C ASN A 312 -4.95 7.90 -19.90
N ASP A 313 -4.39 7.37 -18.81
CA ASP A 313 -5.21 6.90 -17.70
C ASP A 313 -5.88 8.10 -16.99
N PRO A 314 -7.19 8.02 -16.63
CA PRO A 314 -7.95 9.15 -16.11
C PRO A 314 -7.28 9.90 -14.95
N VAL A 315 -6.57 9.20 -14.06
CA VAL A 315 -5.90 9.87 -12.92
C VAL A 315 -4.80 10.84 -13.38
N PHE A 316 -4.10 10.53 -14.47
CA PHE A 316 -3.03 11.41 -14.99
C PHE A 316 -3.59 12.54 -15.85
N LEU A 317 -4.72 12.33 -16.51
CA LEU A 317 -5.44 13.43 -17.19
C LEU A 317 -5.98 14.45 -16.18
N GLU A 318 -6.59 13.97 -15.09
CA GLU A 318 -7.04 14.84 -13.99
C GLU A 318 -5.87 15.56 -13.32
N ALA A 319 -4.77 14.86 -13.06
CA ALA A 319 -3.55 15.47 -12.54
C ALA A 319 -2.96 16.50 -13.51
N ALA A 320 -2.98 16.24 -14.82
CA ALA A 320 -2.51 17.19 -15.83
C ALA A 320 -3.38 18.44 -15.86
N ALA A 321 -4.71 18.32 -15.78
CA ALA A 321 -5.59 19.48 -15.70
C ALA A 321 -5.41 20.30 -14.42
N ALA A 322 -5.25 19.64 -13.28
CA ALA A 322 -4.97 20.33 -12.03
C ALA A 322 -3.58 21.01 -12.05
N LEU A 323 -2.55 20.36 -12.61
CA LEU A 323 -1.24 20.98 -12.81
C LEU A 323 -1.31 22.16 -13.78
N ALA A 324 -2.05 22.04 -14.88
CA ALA A 324 -2.29 23.14 -15.83
C ALA A 324 -2.96 24.33 -15.15
N SER A 325 -4.00 24.10 -14.33
CA SER A 325 -4.62 25.15 -13.53
C SER A 325 -3.59 25.86 -12.65
N ARG A 326 -2.78 25.11 -11.90
CA ARG A 326 -1.71 25.68 -11.07
C ARG A 326 -0.68 26.48 -11.87
N MET A 327 -0.24 25.97 -13.02
CA MET A 327 0.68 26.69 -13.89
C MET A 327 0.08 28.04 -14.27
N THR A 328 -1.18 28.05 -14.72
CA THR A 328 -1.86 29.25 -15.24
C THR A 328 -2.30 30.25 -14.19
N THR A 329 -2.53 29.83 -12.94
CA THR A 329 -2.93 30.72 -11.84
C THR A 329 -1.75 31.24 -11.03
N GLU A 330 -0.65 30.48 -10.96
CA GLU A 330 0.54 30.85 -10.19
C GLU A 330 1.59 31.59 -11.05
N ALA A 331 1.34 31.80 -12.35
CA ALA A 331 2.21 32.50 -13.28
C ALA A 331 1.44 33.20 -14.43
N ASP A 332 1.94 34.37 -14.82
CA ASP A 332 1.22 35.26 -15.74
C ASP A 332 1.46 34.90 -17.21
N ASP A 333 2.72 34.86 -17.64
CA ASP A 333 3.09 34.62 -19.05
C ASP A 333 3.36 33.14 -19.36
N ALA A 334 3.34 32.79 -20.65
CA ALA A 334 3.50 31.41 -21.10
C ALA A 334 4.84 30.77 -20.67
N ARG A 335 5.94 31.54 -20.71
CA ARG A 335 7.25 31.03 -20.30
C ARG A 335 7.26 30.76 -18.79
N ALA A 336 6.80 31.71 -17.99
CA ALA A 336 6.71 31.57 -16.54
C ALA A 336 5.80 30.39 -16.14
N ARG A 337 4.70 30.15 -16.87
CA ARG A 337 3.81 28.98 -16.68
C ARG A 337 4.53 27.65 -16.92
N ALA A 338 5.28 27.54 -18.03
CA ALA A 338 6.06 26.35 -18.34
C ALA A 338 7.19 26.12 -17.31
N GLU A 339 7.92 27.17 -16.94
CA GLU A 339 8.92 27.13 -15.86
C GLU A 339 8.31 26.72 -14.52
N ARG A 340 7.10 27.20 -14.21
CA ARG A 340 6.38 26.81 -13.00
C ARG A 340 6.04 25.33 -12.99
N GLY A 341 5.53 24.81 -14.11
CA GLY A 341 5.22 23.38 -14.27
C GLY A 341 6.47 22.51 -14.06
N LEU A 342 7.58 22.85 -14.72
CA LEU A 342 8.86 22.15 -14.56
C LEU A 342 9.36 22.23 -13.11
N ARG A 343 9.28 23.39 -12.46
CA ARG A 343 9.74 23.56 -11.08
C ARG A 343 8.91 22.77 -10.07
N LEU A 344 7.59 22.67 -10.29
CA LEU A 344 6.71 21.86 -9.46
C LEU A 344 6.98 20.36 -9.64
N ALA A 345 7.24 19.92 -10.87
CA ALA A 345 7.49 18.52 -11.19
C ALA A 345 8.90 18.05 -10.80
N LEU A 346 9.92 18.84 -11.11
CA LEU A 346 11.33 18.44 -11.03
C LEU A 346 12.05 18.99 -9.79
N ILE A 347 11.41 19.88 -9.02
CA ILE A 347 11.96 20.47 -7.78
C ILE A 347 13.32 21.17 -8.02
N ARG A 348 13.51 21.70 -9.22
CA ARG A 348 14.68 22.48 -9.63
C ARG A 348 14.29 23.57 -10.62
N PRO A 349 15.14 24.59 -10.83
CA PRO A 349 14.95 25.52 -11.95
C PRO A 349 14.95 24.77 -13.30
N ALA A 350 14.22 25.31 -14.27
CA ALA A 350 14.33 24.87 -15.65
C ALA A 350 15.74 25.13 -16.18
N ARG A 351 16.29 24.16 -16.91
CA ARG A 351 17.57 24.30 -17.60
C ARG A 351 17.37 24.94 -18.97
N GLU A 352 18.45 25.48 -19.52
CA GLU A 352 18.45 26.05 -20.87
C GLU A 352 17.93 25.02 -21.89
N GLY A 353 16.96 25.43 -22.71
CA GLY A 353 16.36 24.59 -23.74
C GLY A 353 15.21 23.68 -23.28
N GLU A 354 14.89 23.60 -21.98
CA GLU A 354 13.75 22.77 -21.51
C GLU A 354 12.39 23.45 -21.74
N VAL A 355 12.36 24.78 -21.78
CA VAL A 355 11.12 25.55 -21.84
C VAL A 355 10.61 25.71 -23.28
N GLU A 356 11.51 25.91 -24.24
CA GLU A 356 11.17 26.15 -25.64
C GLU A 356 10.34 25.04 -26.28
N PRO A 357 10.63 23.74 -26.08
CA PRO A 357 9.80 22.65 -26.60
C PRO A 357 8.38 22.67 -26.02
N LEU A 358 8.23 23.00 -24.73
CA LEU A 358 6.92 23.08 -24.07
C LEU A 358 6.10 24.26 -24.62
N LEU A 359 6.74 25.41 -24.87
CA LEU A 359 6.06 26.55 -25.48
C LEU A 359 5.61 26.26 -26.90
N ARG A 360 6.41 25.55 -27.70
CA ARG A 360 6.02 25.10 -29.05
C ARG A 360 4.83 24.15 -28.98
N LEU A 361 4.90 23.14 -28.11
CA LEU A 361 3.81 22.20 -27.89
C LEU A 361 2.52 22.91 -27.48
N GLN A 362 2.61 23.87 -26.56
CA GLN A 362 1.45 24.64 -26.10
C GLN A 362 0.84 25.46 -27.25
N ALA A 363 1.67 26.17 -28.04
CA ALA A 363 1.19 26.98 -29.15
C ALA A 363 0.54 26.12 -30.26
N ASP A 364 1.15 24.98 -30.61
CA ASP A 364 0.63 24.05 -31.60
C ASP A 364 -0.70 23.42 -31.14
N ALA A 365 -0.77 23.00 -29.87
CA ALA A 365 -1.99 22.47 -29.27
C ALA A 365 -3.09 23.54 -29.21
N ALA A 366 -2.77 24.78 -28.84
CA ALA A 366 -3.74 25.87 -28.80
C ALA A 366 -4.32 26.14 -30.19
N LYS A 367 -3.46 26.19 -31.23
CA LYS A 367 -3.91 26.33 -32.62
C LYS A 367 -4.82 25.18 -33.06
N ALA A 368 -4.48 23.94 -32.71
CA ALA A 368 -5.29 22.78 -33.04
C ALA A 368 -6.67 22.81 -32.34
N PHE A 369 -6.72 23.18 -31.06
CA PHE A 369 -7.96 23.29 -30.30
C PHE A 369 -8.81 24.51 -30.68
N SER A 370 -8.20 25.60 -31.15
CA SER A 370 -8.94 26.72 -31.73
C SER A 370 -9.63 26.34 -33.05
N ALA A 371 -9.06 25.39 -33.81
CA ALA A 371 -9.68 24.87 -35.02
C ALA A 371 -10.76 23.81 -34.74
N ASP A 372 -10.76 23.20 -33.55
CA ASP A 372 -11.67 22.14 -33.14
C ASP A 372 -12.08 22.29 -31.67
N ALA A 373 -13.09 23.13 -31.43
CA ALA A 373 -13.59 23.44 -30.10
C ALA A 373 -14.23 22.22 -29.40
N GLU A 374 -14.75 21.25 -30.17
CA GLU A 374 -15.32 20.03 -29.61
C GLU A 374 -14.23 19.16 -28.97
N LYS A 375 -13.08 18.99 -29.62
CA LYS A 375 -11.93 18.30 -29.02
C LYS A 375 -11.41 19.00 -27.76
N ALA A 376 -11.40 20.33 -27.75
CA ALA A 376 -10.99 21.09 -26.57
C ALA A 376 -11.93 20.82 -25.39
N ALA A 377 -13.25 20.89 -25.65
CA ALA A 377 -14.27 20.60 -24.65
C ALA A 377 -14.19 19.15 -24.14
N ALA A 378 -14.02 18.19 -25.04
CA ALA A 378 -13.91 16.76 -24.70
C ALA A 378 -12.70 16.47 -23.80
N LEU A 379 -11.53 17.08 -24.07
CA LEU A 379 -10.35 16.92 -23.21
C LEU A 379 -10.56 17.54 -21.82
N ILE A 380 -11.16 18.74 -21.76
CA ILE A 380 -11.47 19.40 -20.48
C ILE A 380 -12.46 18.56 -19.66
N GLU A 381 -13.48 18.01 -20.30
CA GLU A 381 -14.45 17.14 -19.64
C GLU A 381 -13.81 15.83 -19.14
N ALA A 382 -13.05 15.15 -20.00
CA ALA A 382 -12.37 13.89 -19.66
C ALA A 382 -11.37 14.06 -18.50
N SER A 383 -10.69 15.20 -18.44
CA SER A 383 -9.75 15.55 -17.38
C SER A 383 -10.41 16.21 -16.16
N ARG A 384 -11.73 16.43 -16.18
CA ARG A 384 -12.49 17.16 -15.16
C ARG A 384 -11.89 18.54 -14.85
N GLY A 385 -11.22 19.14 -15.82
CA GLY A 385 -10.56 20.42 -15.71
C GLY A 385 -11.53 21.60 -15.68
N LYS A 386 -11.07 22.75 -15.19
CA LYS A 386 -11.81 24.01 -15.21
C LYS A 386 -10.94 25.10 -15.80
N ALA A 387 -11.36 25.66 -16.93
CA ALA A 387 -10.57 26.66 -17.67
C ALA A 387 -10.37 27.98 -16.93
N GLY A 388 -11.25 28.33 -15.98
CA GLY A 388 -11.18 29.59 -15.26
C GLY A 388 -11.36 30.76 -16.21
N GLU A 389 -10.37 31.67 -16.26
CA GLU A 389 -10.36 32.87 -17.11
C GLU A 389 -9.85 32.62 -18.53
N LEU A 390 -9.23 31.46 -18.79
CA LEU A 390 -8.70 31.09 -20.10
C LEU A 390 -9.81 30.62 -21.03
N THR A 391 -9.58 30.75 -22.34
CA THR A 391 -10.44 30.07 -23.32
C THR A 391 -10.28 28.55 -23.22
N SER A 392 -11.30 27.80 -23.64
CA SER A 392 -11.23 26.33 -23.66
C SER A 392 -10.03 25.81 -24.47
N ALA A 393 -9.69 26.47 -25.58
CA ALA A 393 -8.55 26.07 -26.41
C ALA A 393 -7.20 26.29 -25.70
N GLU A 394 -7.03 27.44 -25.04
CA GLU A 394 -5.80 27.73 -24.30
C GLU A 394 -5.63 26.81 -23.10
N PHE A 395 -6.70 26.56 -22.34
CA PHE A 395 -6.64 25.67 -21.19
C PHE A 395 -6.39 24.21 -21.62
N ALA A 396 -7.06 23.73 -22.67
CA ALA A 396 -6.79 22.41 -23.25
C ALA A 396 -5.33 22.25 -23.70
N ALA A 397 -4.73 23.30 -24.27
CA ALA A 397 -3.31 23.29 -24.63
C ALA A 397 -2.39 23.21 -23.40
N TRP A 398 -2.74 23.89 -22.30
CA TRP A 398 -2.01 23.76 -21.04
C TRP A 398 -2.18 22.38 -20.40
N ILE A 399 -3.33 21.72 -20.54
CA ILE A 399 -3.51 20.31 -20.12
C ILE A 399 -2.52 19.41 -20.86
N VAL A 400 -2.39 19.54 -22.19
CA VAL A 400 -1.43 18.77 -22.99
C VAL A 400 0.01 19.03 -22.54
N THR A 401 0.35 20.30 -22.28
CA THR A 401 1.69 20.69 -21.83
C THR A 401 2.00 20.11 -20.45
N ALA A 402 1.06 20.20 -19.50
CA ALA A 402 1.18 19.63 -18.17
C ALA A 402 1.28 18.09 -18.21
N ASN A 403 0.52 17.44 -19.10
CA ASN A 403 0.57 16.00 -19.29
C ASN A 403 1.95 15.55 -19.83
N ALA A 404 2.55 16.31 -20.74
CA ALA A 404 3.92 16.07 -21.20
C ALA A 404 4.94 16.19 -20.06
N ILE A 405 4.80 17.18 -19.17
CA ILE A 405 5.64 17.34 -17.96
C ILE A 405 5.46 16.13 -17.02
N LEU A 406 4.22 15.68 -16.81
CA LEU A 406 3.92 14.51 -15.97
C LEU A 406 4.46 13.19 -16.55
N ASN A 407 4.77 13.16 -17.85
CA ASN A 407 5.31 11.99 -18.53
C ASN A 407 6.84 12.02 -18.70
N LEU A 408 7.52 13.02 -18.13
CA LEU A 408 8.98 13.12 -18.21
C LEU A 408 9.65 11.93 -17.51
N ASP A 409 10.72 11.43 -18.12
CA ASP A 409 11.53 10.36 -17.55
C ASP A 409 12.04 10.72 -16.14
N GLU A 410 12.44 11.98 -15.95
CA GLU A 410 12.89 12.51 -14.66
C GLU A 410 11.80 12.47 -13.59
N LEU A 411 10.52 12.63 -13.95
CA LEU A 411 9.42 12.56 -12.98
C LEU A 411 9.10 11.11 -12.62
N LEU A 412 9.16 10.20 -13.58
CA LEU A 412 8.83 8.77 -13.38
C LEU A 412 10.00 7.97 -12.77
N THR A 413 11.10 8.65 -12.47
CA THR A 413 12.35 8.07 -12.00
C THR A 413 12.79 8.78 -10.73
N ARG A 414 13.30 8.01 -9.78
CA ARG A 414 14.07 8.58 -8.68
C ARG A 414 15.43 9.00 -9.23
N ASN A 415 15.82 10.26 -9.06
CA ASN A 415 17.11 10.79 -9.53
C ASN A 415 18.06 11.11 -8.38
#